data_AF-A0A6B8M841-F1
#
_entry.id   AF-A0A6B8M841-F1
#
_cell.length_a   1.000
_cell.length_b   1.000
_cell.length_c   1.000
_cell.angle_alpha   90.00
_cell.angle_beta   90.00
_cell.angle_gamma   90.00
#
_symmetry.space_group_name_H-M   'P 1'
#
loop_
_entity.id
_entity.type
_entity.pdbx_description
1 polymer ?
#
loop_
_entity_poly.entity_id
_entity_poly.type
_entity_poly.pdbx_seq_one_letter_code
_entity_poly.pdbx_strand_id
1 'polypeptide(L)' 'MARQETNLPKDKYTGMREMNFALTPNVLICGVAGVGLGAILAYWGTSDVPIIAATAICFGILSGIFGMFV' A
#
# COMPACT_ATOMS: atom_id res chain seq x y z
N MET A 1 -3.70 40.88 -27.40
CA MET A 1 -4.49 39.66 -27.68
C MET A 1 -4.49 38.80 -26.43
N ALA A 2 -5.61 38.74 -25.71
CA ALA A 2 -5.75 37.99 -24.48
C ALA A 2 -5.79 36.48 -24.79
N ARG A 3 -4.83 35.70 -24.27
CA ARG A 3 -4.99 34.24 -24.18
C ARG A 3 -5.79 33.96 -22.91
N GLN A 4 -7.04 33.52 -23.07
CA GLN A 4 -7.79 32.87 -21.99
C GLN A 4 -7.01 31.62 -21.56
N GLU A 5 -6.38 31.68 -20.39
CA GLU A 5 -5.90 30.47 -19.74
C GLU A 5 -7.11 29.73 -19.18
N THR A 6 -7.42 28.64 -19.85
CA THR A 6 -8.51 27.73 -19.57
C THR A 6 -8.44 27.20 -18.13
N ASN A 7 -9.48 27.50 -17.34
CA ASN A 7 -9.81 26.87 -16.05
C ASN A 7 -10.21 25.39 -16.25
N LEU A 8 -9.29 24.56 -16.72
CA LEU A 8 -9.48 23.10 -16.67
C LEU A 8 -8.75 22.55 -15.44
N PRO A 9 -9.47 21.91 -14.49
CA PRO A 9 -8.83 21.21 -13.38
C PRO A 9 -7.91 20.12 -13.96
N LYS A 10 -6.63 20.18 -13.61
CA LYS A 10 -5.57 19.28 -14.13
C LYS A 10 -5.69 17.84 -13.62
N ASP A 11 -6.76 17.51 -12.91
CA ASP A 11 -6.80 16.34 -12.03
C ASP A 11 -7.74 15.22 -12.52
N LYS A 12 -8.30 15.31 -13.73
CA LYS A 12 -9.26 14.30 -14.24
C LYS A 12 -8.70 13.22 -15.15
N TYR A 13 -7.49 13.38 -15.69
CA TYR A 13 -6.96 12.45 -16.71
C TYR A 13 -5.50 12.04 -16.52
N THR A 14 -4.86 12.48 -15.44
CA THR A 14 -3.57 11.89 -15.05
C THR A 14 -3.89 10.83 -14.02
N GLY A 15 -3.81 9.55 -14.41
CA GLY A 15 -3.96 8.40 -13.51
C GLY A 15 -2.90 8.33 -12.40
N MET A 16 -2.15 9.41 -12.19
CA MET A 16 -1.41 9.64 -10.97
C MET A 16 -2.40 10.23 -9.96
N ARG A 17 -3.08 9.35 -9.21
CA ARG A 17 -3.42 9.68 -7.82
C ARG A 17 -2.13 10.25 -7.29
N GLU A 18 -2.14 11.54 -6.95
CA GLU A 18 -1.03 12.22 -6.31
C GLU A 18 -0.39 11.19 -5.38
N MET A 19 0.92 10.98 -5.50
CA MET A 19 1.67 10.25 -4.48
C MET A 19 1.61 11.09 -3.20
N ASN A 20 0.42 11.24 -2.65
CA ASN A 20 0.17 11.60 -1.29
C ASN A 20 0.78 10.44 -0.53
N PHE A 21 2.06 10.64 -0.22
CA PHE A 21 2.79 10.16 0.94
C PHE A 21 2.02 10.37 2.27
N ALA A 22 0.73 10.71 2.24
CA ALA A 22 -0.20 10.38 3.30
C ALA A 22 -0.37 8.86 3.30
N LEU A 23 0.55 8.17 4.00
CA LEU A 23 0.26 6.89 4.63
C LEU A 23 -1.09 7.04 5.34
N THR A 24 -2.19 6.69 4.67
CA THR A 24 -3.49 6.72 5.30
C THR A 24 -3.45 5.74 6.46
N PRO A 25 -4.06 6.04 7.62
CA PRO A 25 -4.04 5.15 8.79
C PRO A 25 -4.46 3.72 8.44
N ASN A 26 -5.38 3.58 7.46
CA ASN A 26 -5.80 2.29 6.90
C ASN A 26 -4.63 1.48 6.33
N VAL A 27 -3.74 2.08 5.54
CA VAL A 27 -2.57 1.40 4.94
C VAL A 27 -1.63 0.88 6.02
N LEU A 28 -1.41 1.66 7.08
CA LEU A 28 -0.58 1.23 8.22
C LEU A 28 -1.21 0.06 8.96
N ILE A 29 -2.50 0.14 9.25
CA ILE A 29 -3.23 -0.91 9.96
C ILE A 29 -3.27 -2.20 9.12
N CYS A 30 -3.60 -2.09 7.83
CA CYS A 30 -3.62 -3.22 6.91
C CYS A 30 -2.22 -3.81 6.70
N GLY A 31 -1.19 -2.97 6.59
CA GLY A 31 0.19 -3.42 6.47
C GLY A 31 0.67 -4.18 7.70
N VAL A 32 0.47 -3.63 8.90
CA VAL A 32 0.87 -4.28 10.16
C VAL A 32 0.07 -5.57 10.40
N ALA A 33 -1.23 -5.57 10.13
CA ALA A 33 -2.06 -6.77 10.21
C ALA A 33 -1.61 -7.85 9.21
N GLY A 34 -1.24 -7.44 7.98
CA GLY A 34 -0.68 -8.32 6.96
C GLY A 34 0.65 -8.94 7.40
N VAL A 35 1.57 -8.15 7.94
CA VAL A 35 2.84 -8.66 8.49
C VAL A 35 2.59 -9.67 9.61
N GLY A 36 1.69 -9.35 10.56
CA GLY A 36 1.35 -10.22 11.67
C GLY A 36 0.77 -11.57 11.21
N LEU A 37 -0.23 -11.53 10.31
CA LEU A 37 -0.84 -12.75 9.77
C LEU A 37 0.15 -13.56 8.94
N GLY A 38 0.96 -12.92 8.10
CA GLY A 38 1.98 -13.60 7.29
C GLY A 38 3.03 -14.30 8.15
N ALA A 39 3.46 -13.67 9.25
CA ALA A 39 4.40 -14.26 10.19
C ALA A 39 3.80 -15.48 10.91
N ILE A 40 2.55 -15.40 11.39
CA ILE A 40 1.87 -16.51 12.09
C ILE A 40 1.70 -17.72 11.16
N LEU A 41 1.25 -17.47 9.93
CA LEU A 41 1.04 -18.53 8.94
C LEU A 41 2.37 -19.19 8.54
N ALA A 42 3.42 -18.39 8.33
CA ALA A 42 4.73 -18.93 7.96
C ALA A 42 5.37 -19.72 9.12
N TYR A 43 5.17 -19.30 10.37
CA TYR A 43 5.64 -20.01 11.56
C TYR A 43 4.98 -21.40 11.71
N TRP A 44 3.76 -21.57 11.20
CA TRP A 44 3.09 -22.87 11.15
C TRP A 44 3.61 -23.77 10.02
N GLY A 45 4.13 -23.20 8.95
CA GLY A 45 4.59 -23.94 7.76
C GLY A 45 6.06 -24.32 7.77
N THR A 46 6.92 -23.53 8.43
CA THR A 46 8.37 -23.77 8.47
C THR A 46 9.00 -23.22 9.73
N SER A 47 10.19 -23.72 10.09
CA SER A 47 11.05 -23.19 11.15
C SER A 47 12.20 -22.32 10.61
N ASP A 48 12.29 -22.18 9.28
CA ASP A 48 13.32 -21.35 8.64
C ASP A 48 12.99 -19.87 8.79
N VAL A 49 13.68 -19.23 9.72
CA VAL A 49 13.60 -17.78 10.01
C VAL A 49 13.64 -16.89 8.75
N PRO A 50 14.54 -17.10 7.76
CA PRO A 50 14.54 -16.26 6.55
C PRO A 50 13.26 -16.38 5.73
N ILE A 51 12.66 -17.57 5.68
CA ILE A 51 11.39 -17.80 4.95
C ILE A 51 10.25 -17.12 5.69
N ILE A 52 10.19 -17.24 7.02
CA ILE A 52 9.17 -16.59 7.85
C ILE A 52 9.21 -15.07 7.67
N ALA A 53 10.40 -14.48 7.74
CA ALA A 53 10.58 -13.04 7.56
C ALA A 53 10.17 -12.56 6.15
N ALA A 54 10.61 -13.27 5.11
CA ALA A 54 10.23 -12.94 3.74
C ALA A 54 8.71 -13.00 3.52
N THR A 55 8.06 -14.03 4.09
CA THR A 55 6.61 -14.22 3.96
C THR A 55 5.84 -13.12 4.68
N ALA A 56 6.26 -12.75 5.89
CA ALA A 56 5.66 -11.66 6.66
C ALA A 56 5.78 -10.31 5.93
N ILE A 57 6.95 -10.01 5.34
CA ILE A 57 7.16 -8.78 4.58
C ILE A 57 6.28 -8.75 3.32
N CYS A 58 6.25 -9.84 2.54
CA CYS A 58 5.40 -9.92 1.35
C CYS A 58 3.92 -9.73 1.68
N PHE A 59 3.41 -10.39 2.71
CA PHE A 59 2.03 -10.22 3.14
C PHE A 59 1.75 -8.79 3.62
N GLY A 60 2.68 -8.18 4.37
CA GLY A 60 2.57 -6.78 4.79
C GLY A 60 2.46 -5.79 3.64
N ILE A 61 3.31 -5.95 2.62
CA ILE A 61 3.29 -5.07 1.44
C ILE A 61 1.98 -5.26 0.66
N LEU A 62 1.58 -6.50 0.40
CA LEU A 62 0.35 -6.80 -0.34
C LEU A 62 -0.88 -6.25 0.41
N SER A 63 -1.00 -6.51 1.71
CA SER A 63 -2.09 -5.99 2.53
C SER A 63 -2.08 -4.47 2.66
N GLY A 64 -0.89 -3.84 2.74
CA GLY A 64 -0.75 -2.38 2.73
C GLY A 64 -1.22 -1.76 1.41
N ILE A 65 -0.91 -2.38 0.26
CA ILE A 65 -1.42 -1.97 -1.04
C ILE A 65 -2.95 -2.10 -1.09
N PHE A 66 -3.52 -3.21 -0.59
CA PHE A 66 -4.97 -3.36 -0.49
C PHE A 66 -5.62 -2.27 0.38
N GLY A 67 -4.98 -1.86 1.48
CA GLY A 67 -5.44 -0.77 2.34
C GLY A 67 -5.47 0.61 1.67
N MET A 68 -4.86 0.79 0.50
CA MET A 68 -4.99 2.03 -0.29
C MET A 68 -6.31 2.13 -1.07
N PHE A 69 -7.00 0.98 -1.22
CA PHE A 69 -8.27 0.84 -1.94
C PHE A 69 -9.48 0.71 -1.00
N VAL A 70 -9.25 0.63 0.31
CA VAL A 70 -10.26 0.56 1.37
C VAL A 70 -10.34 1.90 2.10
#